data_AF-A0A429XEG9-F1
#
_entry.id   AF-A0A429XEG9-F1
#
_cell.length_a   1.000
_cell.length_b   1.000
_cell.length_c   1.000
_cell.angle_alpha   90.00
_cell.angle_beta   90.00
_cell.angle_gamma   90.00
#
_symmetry.space_group_name_H-M   'P 1'
#
loop_
_entity.id
_entity.type
_entity.pdbx_description
1 polymer ?
#
loop_
_entity_poly.entity_id
_entity_poly.type
_entity_poly.pdbx_seq_one_letter_code
_entity_poly.pdbx_strand_id
1 'polypeptide(L)'
;MIENSTKVVTYDYRRGEPRAKINENKVDCIDCYKCVLVCPTGIDIRDGMQMECIGCGLCIDACNQVMDKIGKEQNLILYTSANCLENKNTKKGKLKKILEFKNILYLTGFIIVFSLAIISLISKSDLNISILKERSPLFTMTPN
;
A
#
# COMPACT_ATOMS: atom_id res chain seq x y z
N MET A 1 8.01 -13.68 -0.18
CA MET A 1 8.88 -12.88 -1.06
C MET A 1 8.10 -11.63 -1.47
N ILE A 2 8.63 -10.44 -1.22
CA ILE A 2 7.95 -9.17 -1.57
C ILE A 2 8.09 -8.98 -3.08
N GLU A 3 6.98 -8.72 -3.78
CA GLU A 3 7.04 -8.41 -5.21
C GLU A 3 7.85 -7.12 -5.42
N ASN A 4 8.76 -7.11 -6.41
CA ASN A 4 9.63 -5.96 -6.71
C ASN A 4 8.87 -4.68 -7.12
N SER A 5 7.56 -4.77 -7.30
CA SER A 5 6.65 -3.66 -7.63
C SER A 5 5.97 -3.04 -6.40
N THR A 6 6.08 -3.67 -5.23
CA THR A 6 5.56 -3.16 -3.96
C THR A 6 6.40 -1.97 -3.51
N LYS A 7 5.73 -0.87 -3.15
CA LYS A 7 6.40 0.31 -2.61
C LYS A 7 6.69 0.12 -1.15
N VAL A 8 7.94 0.35 -0.78
CA VAL A 8 8.47 0.06 0.54
C VAL A 8 9.57 1.08 0.89
N VAL A 9 9.85 1.27 2.17
CA VAL A 9 10.93 2.16 2.60
C VAL A 9 12.25 1.56 2.12
N THR A 10 12.99 2.29 1.30
CA THR A 10 14.21 1.80 0.67
C THR A 10 15.30 2.87 0.68
N TYR A 11 16.53 2.45 0.93
CA TYR A 11 17.74 3.26 0.79
C TYR A 11 18.27 3.17 -0.65
N ASP A 12 18.59 4.32 -1.26
CA ASP A 12 19.19 4.36 -2.60
C ASP A 12 20.71 4.08 -2.53
N TYR A 13 21.06 2.80 -2.65
CA TYR A 13 22.45 2.32 -2.66
C TYR A 13 23.34 3.02 -3.69
N ARG A 14 22.78 3.43 -4.84
CA ARG A 14 23.57 4.02 -5.93
C ARG A 14 24.01 5.44 -5.62
N ARG A 15 23.23 6.15 -4.80
CA ARG A 15 23.54 7.50 -4.31
C ARG A 15 24.34 7.46 -3.01
N GLY A 16 24.05 6.48 -2.17
CA GLY A 16 24.60 6.39 -0.82
C GLY A 16 25.93 5.66 -0.68
N GLU A 17 26.26 4.73 -1.58
CA GLU A 17 27.47 3.90 -1.48
C GLU A 17 28.54 4.23 -2.54
N PRO A 18 29.84 4.17 -2.19
CA PRO A 18 30.38 3.89 -0.86
C PRO A 18 30.16 5.07 0.10
N ARG A 19 29.80 4.79 1.36
CA ARG A 19 29.63 5.84 2.37
C ARG A 19 30.93 6.63 2.54
N ALA A 20 30.82 7.94 2.65
CA ALA A 20 31.98 8.81 2.85
C ALA A 20 31.72 9.87 3.90
N LYS A 21 32.77 10.47 4.45
CA LYS A 21 32.62 11.59 5.38
C LYS A 21 32.17 12.86 4.63
N ILE A 22 31.62 13.82 5.36
CA ILE A 22 31.08 15.10 4.82
C ILE A 22 32.00 15.79 3.81
N ASN A 23 33.32 15.68 3.96
CA ASN A 23 34.30 16.35 3.09
C ASN A 23 34.51 15.68 1.71
N GLU A 24 33.92 14.51 1.48
CA GLU A 24 34.02 13.78 0.22
C GLU A 24 32.73 14.02 -0.60
N ASN A 25 32.77 15.01 -1.49
CA ASN A 25 31.64 15.48 -2.31
C ASN A 25 31.15 14.50 -3.40
N LYS A 26 31.40 13.20 -3.27
CA LYS A 26 31.04 12.20 -4.31
C LYS A 26 29.77 11.40 -4.02
N VAL A 27 29.35 11.29 -2.76
CA VAL A 27 28.26 10.40 -2.34
C VAL A 27 27.33 11.10 -1.37
N ASP A 28 26.07 10.71 -1.36
CA ASP A 28 25.04 11.41 -0.56
C ASP A 28 25.05 10.97 0.91
N CYS A 29 25.27 9.69 1.18
CA CYS A 29 25.31 9.17 2.56
C CYS A 29 26.60 9.57 3.27
N ILE A 30 26.46 10.32 4.36
CA ILE A 30 27.60 10.80 5.17
C ILE A 30 27.90 9.92 6.40
N ASP A 31 27.36 8.70 6.45
CA ASP A 31 27.50 7.76 7.56
C ASP A 31 27.15 8.32 8.96
N CYS A 32 26.11 9.14 9.05
CA CYS A 32 25.71 9.79 10.32
C CYS A 32 24.88 8.93 11.28
N TYR A 33 24.48 7.71 10.87
CA TYR A 33 23.63 6.77 11.64
C TYR A 33 22.28 7.31 12.13
N LYS A 34 21.85 8.51 11.70
CA LYS A 34 20.58 9.10 12.16
C LYS A 34 19.38 8.22 11.83
N CYS A 35 19.39 7.54 10.68
CA CYS A 35 18.37 6.59 10.28
C CYS A 35 18.21 5.41 11.25
N VAL A 36 19.30 4.92 11.84
CA VAL A 36 19.29 3.83 12.82
C VAL A 36 18.79 4.33 14.18
N LEU A 37 19.25 5.51 14.60
CA LEU A 37 18.90 6.09 15.90
C LEU A 37 17.41 6.44 16.04
N VAL A 38 16.74 6.81 14.95
CA VAL A 38 15.29 7.10 14.97
C VAL A 38 14.42 5.87 14.74
N CYS A 39 15.03 4.73 14.44
CA CYS A 39 14.30 3.53 14.11
C CYS A 39 13.72 2.89 15.38
N PRO A 40 12.38 2.73 15.49
CA PRO A 40 11.77 2.15 16.69
C PRO A 40 12.11 0.66 16.85
N THR A 41 12.52 -0.01 15.77
CA THR A 41 12.90 -1.44 15.78
C THR A 41 14.42 -1.65 15.77
N GLY A 42 15.22 -0.58 15.72
CA GLY A 42 16.69 -0.67 15.76
C GLY A 42 17.36 -1.21 14.50
N ILE A 43 16.63 -1.33 13.39
CA ILE A 43 17.19 -1.80 12.12
C ILE A 43 18.09 -0.76 11.45
N ASP A 44 19.04 -1.25 10.65
CA ASP A 44 19.80 -0.42 9.72
C ASP A 44 19.25 -0.55 8.31
N ILE A 45 18.44 0.44 7.91
CA ILE A 45 17.83 0.48 6.57
C ILE A 45 18.85 0.55 5.42
N ARG A 46 20.12 0.85 5.73
CA ARG A 46 21.22 0.85 4.74
C ARG A 46 21.67 -0.56 4.38
N ASP A 47 21.38 -1.56 5.20
CA ASP A 47 21.62 -2.98 4.90
C ASP A 47 20.45 -3.62 4.16
N GLY A 48 19.40 -2.82 3.90
CA GLY A 48 18.28 -3.16 3.05
C GLY A 48 17.01 -3.26 3.88
N MET A 49 15.95 -3.76 3.24
CA MET A 49 14.75 -4.04 4.00
C MET A 49 14.92 -5.34 4.78
N GLN A 50 14.78 -5.21 6.09
CA GLN A 50 14.78 -6.33 7.04
C GLN A 50 13.34 -6.66 7.46
N MET A 51 13.12 -7.87 7.99
CA MET A 51 11.77 -8.36 8.35
C MET A 51 11.14 -7.57 9.50
N GLU A 52 11.97 -6.94 10.32
CA GLU A 52 11.60 -6.11 11.46
C GLU A 52 11.17 -4.69 11.03
N CYS A 53 11.34 -4.34 9.75
CA CYS A 53 10.90 -3.05 9.24
C CYS A 53 9.37 -2.98 9.21
N ILE A 54 8.79 -2.09 10.02
CA ILE A 54 7.34 -1.86 10.04
C ILE A 54 6.87 -0.78 9.05
N GLY A 55 7.78 -0.20 8.26
CA GLY A 55 7.43 0.85 7.30
C GLY A 55 6.87 2.11 7.95
N CYS A 56 7.49 2.60 9.03
CA CYS A 56 7.03 3.84 9.70
C CYS A 56 7.53 5.12 9.01
N GLY A 57 8.61 5.05 8.23
CA GLY A 57 9.15 6.19 7.49
C GLY A 57 9.97 7.21 8.30
N LEU A 58 10.13 7.05 9.62
CA LEU A 58 10.89 7.99 10.46
C LEU A 58 12.35 8.19 10.00
N CYS A 59 12.95 7.15 9.44
CA CYS A 59 14.30 7.23 8.87
C CYS A 59 14.38 8.14 7.64
N ILE A 60 13.29 8.31 6.88
CA ILE A 60 13.21 9.22 5.73
C ILE A 60 13.31 10.66 6.22
N ASP A 61 12.47 11.03 7.17
CA ASP A 61 12.41 12.40 7.69
C ASP A 61 13.74 12.78 8.36
N ALA A 62 14.29 11.89 9.17
CA ALA A 62 15.57 12.11 9.83
C ALA A 62 16.73 12.23 8.85
N CYS A 63 16.73 11.43 7.77
CA CYS A 63 17.74 11.52 6.72
C CYS A 63 17.61 12.84 5.95
N ASN A 64 16.40 13.23 5.55
CA ASN A 64 16.17 14.48 4.81
C ASN A 64 16.61 15.70 5.62
N GLN A 65 16.36 15.73 6.93
CA GLN A 65 16.87 16.79 7.81
C GLN A 65 18.41 16.89 7.82
N VAL A 66 19.12 15.75 7.69
CA VAL A 66 20.58 15.76 7.56
C VAL A 66 20.98 16.25 6.17
N MET A 67 20.34 15.76 5.11
CA MET A 67 20.60 16.16 3.72
C MET A 67 20.44 17.67 3.52
N ASP A 68 19.39 18.26 4.10
CA ASP A 68 19.12 19.70 4.06
C ASP A 68 20.24 20.51 4.72
N LYS A 69 20.77 20.02 5.85
CA LYS A 69 21.86 20.69 6.58
C LYS A 69 23.19 20.65 5.84
N ILE A 70 23.44 19.59 5.07
CA ILE A 70 24.66 19.44 4.27
C ILE A 70 24.51 19.93 2.84
N GLY A 71 23.33 20.44 2.46
CA GLY A 71 23.05 20.99 1.13
C GLY A 71 23.01 19.96 0.00
N LYS A 72 22.63 18.71 0.28
CA LYS A 72 22.50 17.63 -0.72
C LYS A 72 21.04 17.35 -1.06
N GLU A 73 20.80 16.71 -2.21
CA GLU A 73 19.43 16.37 -2.64
C GLU A 73 18.74 15.44 -1.63
N GLN A 74 17.50 15.75 -1.27
CA GLN A 74 16.66 14.91 -0.41
C GLN A 74 16.39 13.52 -1.02
N ASN A 75 15.67 12.68 -0.26
CA ASN A 75 15.20 11.37 -0.69
C ASN A 75 16.34 10.37 -0.98
N LEU A 76 17.36 10.36 -0.13
CA LEU A 76 18.34 9.27 -0.11
C LEU A 76 17.70 7.97 0.42
N ILE A 77 16.79 8.10 1.38
CA ILE A 77 15.85 7.05 1.80
C ILE A 77 14.46 7.51 1.35
N LEU A 78 13.69 6.65 0.68
CA LEU A 78 12.39 7.01 0.13
C LEU A 78 11.43 5.82 0.06
N TYR A 79 10.13 6.11 -0.07
CA TYR A 79 9.11 5.11 -0.42
C TYR A 79 9.13 4.82 -1.91
N THR A 80 9.69 3.67 -2.27
CA THR A 80 9.82 3.27 -3.66
C THR A 80 9.79 1.75 -3.78
N SER A 81 9.60 1.24 -4.99
CA SER A 81 9.70 -0.18 -5.27
C SER A 81 11.08 -0.48 -5.85
N ALA A 82 11.61 -1.68 -5.64
CA ALA A 82 12.90 -2.11 -6.20
C ALA A 82 12.98 -1.83 -7.72
N ASN A 83 11.91 -2.15 -8.47
CA ASN A 83 11.84 -1.88 -9.91
C ASN A 83 12.01 -0.39 -10.28
N CYS A 84 11.57 0.52 -9.41
CA CYS A 84 11.60 1.95 -9.68
C CYS A 84 12.97 2.56 -9.39
N LEU A 85 13.76 1.96 -8.50
CA LEU A 85 15.17 2.31 -8.27
C LEU A 85 16.07 1.82 -9.40
N GLU A 86 15.81 0.62 -9.92
CA GLU A 86 16.56 0.07 -11.06
C GLU A 86 16.23 0.80 -12.37
N ASN A 87 14.94 1.04 -12.64
CA ASN A 87 14.47 1.74 -13.84
C ASN A 87 14.12 3.21 -13.54
N LYS A 88 15.13 4.06 -13.26
CA LYS A 88 14.93 5.52 -13.28
C LYS A 88 14.37 5.91 -14.66
N ASN A 89 13.15 6.46 -14.68
CA ASN A 89 12.47 7.06 -15.84
C ASN A 89 11.87 6.11 -16.89
N THR A 90 10.77 5.45 -16.57
CA THR A 90 9.73 5.29 -17.57
C THR A 90 8.36 5.76 -17.05
N LYS A 91 8.03 7.02 -17.38
CA LYS A 91 6.62 7.47 -17.47
C LYS A 91 5.75 6.51 -18.33
N LYS A 92 6.38 5.64 -19.14
CA LYS A 92 5.76 4.52 -19.88
C LYS A 92 5.28 3.33 -19.02
N GLY A 93 5.67 3.23 -17.75
CA GLY A 93 5.28 2.10 -16.86
C GLY A 93 3.86 2.19 -16.29
N LYS A 94 3.31 3.40 -16.10
CA LYS A 94 1.95 3.57 -15.55
C LYS A 94 0.86 2.99 -16.46
N LEU A 95 1.03 3.09 -17.78
CA LEU A 95 0.10 2.51 -18.77
C LEU A 95 0.26 0.98 -18.88
N LYS A 96 1.49 0.45 -18.77
CA LYS A 96 1.73 -1.01 -18.75
C LYS A 96 1.15 -1.69 -17.51
N LYS A 97 1.08 -1.01 -16.37
CA LYS A 97 0.59 -1.57 -15.10
C LYS A 97 -0.93 -1.78 -15.05
N ILE A 98 -1.70 -0.96 -15.77
CA ILE A 98 -3.16 -1.17 -15.95
C ILE A 98 -3.41 -2.35 -16.91
N LEU A 99 -2.51 -2.57 -17.86
CA LEU A 99 -2.55 -3.67 -18.82
C LEU A 99 -1.87 -4.96 -18.33
N GLU A 100 -1.49 -5.06 -17.05
CA GLU A 100 -1.05 -6.33 -16.49
C GLU A 100 -2.22 -7.30 -16.55
N PHE A 101 -2.06 -8.40 -17.29
CA PHE A 101 -3.08 -9.42 -17.54
C PHE A 101 -3.81 -9.87 -16.26
N LYS A 102 -3.08 -9.90 -15.13
CA LYS A 102 -3.62 -10.20 -13.79
C LYS A 102 -4.75 -9.23 -13.39
N ASN A 103 -4.58 -7.93 -13.60
CA ASN A 103 -5.58 -6.92 -13.23
C ASN A 103 -6.84 -7.02 -14.11
N ILE A 104 -6.66 -7.29 -15.40
CA ILE A 104 -7.78 -7.49 -16.33
C ILE A 104 -8.60 -8.72 -15.91
N LEU A 105 -7.93 -9.82 -15.54
CA LEU A 105 -8.59 -11.06 -15.14
C LEU A 105 -9.38 -10.92 -13.83
N TYR A 106 -8.85 -10.17 -12.85
CA TYR A 106 -9.61 -9.84 -11.64
C TYR A 106 -10.80 -8.92 -11.92
N LEU A 107 -10.62 -7.90 -12.77
CA LEU A 107 -11.68 -6.98 -13.13
C LEU A 107 -12.84 -7.68 -13.87
N THR A 108 -12.52 -8.57 -14.83
CA THR A 108 -13.54 -9.33 -15.55
C THR A 108 -14.29 -10.27 -14.61
N GLY A 109 -13.60 -10.99 -13.73
CA GLY A 109 -14.22 -11.83 -12.71
C GLY A 109 -15.16 -11.03 -11.78
N PHE A 110 -14.72 -9.87 -11.32
CA PHE A 110 -15.54 -8.99 -10.47
C PHE A 110 -16.80 -8.52 -11.20
N ILE A 111 -16.68 -8.08 -12.46
CA ILE A 111 -17.82 -7.64 -13.27
C ILE A 111 -18.82 -8.78 -13.48
N ILE A 112 -18.37 -10.01 -13.71
CA ILE A 112 -19.25 -11.18 -13.89
C ILE A 112 -20.07 -11.44 -12.63
N VAL A 113 -19.40 -11.55 -11.47
CA VAL A 113 -20.09 -11.80 -10.19
C VAL A 113 -21.06 -10.67 -9.86
N PHE A 114 -20.65 -9.42 -10.06
CA PHE A 114 -21.49 -8.25 -9.82
C PHE A 114 -22.72 -8.21 -10.74
N SER A 115 -22.55 -8.57 -12.02
CA SER A 115 -23.65 -8.62 -12.98
C SER A 115 -24.64 -9.73 -12.65
N LEU A 116 -24.16 -10.92 -12.27
CA LEU A 116 -25.01 -12.02 -11.81
C LEU A 116 -25.78 -11.65 -10.55
N ALA A 117 -25.15 -10.93 -9.61
CA ALA A 117 -25.82 -10.43 -8.41
C ALA A 117 -26.94 -9.44 -8.75
N ILE A 118 -26.70 -8.51 -9.69
CA ILE A 118 -27.73 -7.56 -10.17
C ILE A 118 -28.89 -8.32 -10.84
N ILE A 119 -28.58 -9.27 -11.73
CA ILE A 119 -29.61 -10.09 -12.38
C ILE A 119 -30.42 -10.85 -11.34
N SER A 120 -29.77 -11.49 -10.36
CA SER A 120 -30.45 -12.18 -9.27
C SER A 120 -31.31 -11.25 -8.41
N LEU A 121 -30.94 -9.98 -8.27
CA LEU A 121 -31.69 -9.00 -7.49
C LEU A 121 -32.92 -8.51 -8.25
N ILE A 122 -32.82 -8.33 -9.57
CA ILE A 122 -33.95 -7.93 -10.43
C ILE A 122 -34.90 -9.12 -10.67
N SER A 123 -34.35 -10.34 -10.83
CA SER A 123 -35.14 -11.58 -10.95
C SER A 123 -35.76 -12.05 -9.63
N LYS A 124 -35.42 -11.42 -8.49
CA LYS A 124 -36.20 -11.60 -7.27
C LYS A 124 -37.58 -10.95 -7.49
N SER A 125 -38.51 -11.81 -7.87
CA SER A 125 -39.93 -11.52 -7.98
C SER A 125 -40.53 -11.15 -6.62
N ASP A 126 -41.43 -10.18 -6.70
CA ASP A 126 -42.28 -9.54 -5.70
C ASP A 126 -42.16 -10.00 -4.25
N LEU A 127 -41.96 -9.01 -3.37
CA LEU A 127 -42.38 -9.06 -1.97
C LEU A 127 -43.79 -9.65 -1.93
N ASN A 128 -43.88 -10.95 -1.63
CA ASN A 128 -45.13 -11.62 -1.35
C ASN A 128 -45.67 -11.01 -0.05
N ILE A 129 -46.37 -9.89 -0.18
CA ILE A 129 -47.25 -9.35 0.84
C ILE A 129 -48.41 -10.34 0.91
N SER A 130 -48.17 -11.45 1.59
CA SER A 130 -49.21 -12.37 2.03
C SER A 130 -49.97 -11.65 3.14
N ILE A 131 -51.04 -10.94 2.75
CA ILE A 131 -52.03 -10.40 3.69
C ILE A 131 -52.73 -11.61 4.32
N LEU A 132 -52.20 -12.08 5.44
CA LEU A 132 -52.88 -13.04 6.29
C LEU A 132 -54.00 -12.29 6.99
N LYS A 133 -55.23 -12.43 6.48
CA LYS A 133 -56.42 -11.96 7.18
C LYS A 133 -56.64 -12.86 8.39
N GLU A 134 -56.24 -12.38 9.55
CA GLU A 134 -56.46 -13.03 10.83
C GLU A 134 -57.98 -13.13 11.09
N ARG A 135 -58.52 -14.36 11.02
CA ARG A 135 -59.95 -14.67 11.24
C ARG A 135 -60.20 -15.26 12.64
N SER A 136 -59.35 -14.95 13.61
CA SER A 136 -59.50 -15.41 14.98
C SER A 136 -60.24 -14.35 15.79
N PRO A 137 -61.43 -14.63 16.37
CA PRO A 137 -62.05 -13.68 17.29
C PRO A 137 -61.16 -13.53 18.53
N LEU A 138 -60.82 -12.28 18.88
CA LEU A 138 -59.86 -11.95 19.94
C LEU A 138 -60.32 -12.35 21.36
N PHE A 139 -61.61 -12.62 21.57
CA PHE A 139 -62.13 -13.20 22.80
C PHE A 139 -63.50 -13.83 22.56
N THR A 140 -63.84 -14.86 23.34
CA THR A 140 -65.21 -15.35 23.49
C THR A 140 -65.59 -15.20 24.96
N MET A 141 -66.76 -14.62 25.23
CA MET A 141 -67.29 -14.51 26.59
C MET A 141 -68.09 -15.77 26.89
N THR A 142 -67.66 -16.54 27.88
CA THR A 142 -68.43 -17.68 28.40
C THR A 142 -69.64 -17.20 29.19
N PRO A 143 -70.83 -17.78 29.01
CA PRO A 143 -72.00 -17.45 29.83
C PRO A 143 -71.80 -17.94 31.26
N ASN A 144 -72.36 -17.17 32.18
CA ASN A 144 -72.29 -17.26 33.65
C ASN A 144 -72.79 -18.60 34.21
#